data_AF-A0A7S0N1P3-F1
#
_entry.id   AF-A0A7S0N1P3-F1
#
_cell.length_a   1.000
_cell.length_b   1.000
_cell.length_c   1.000
_cell.angle_alpha   90.00
_cell.angle_beta   90.00
_cell.angle_gamma   90.00
#
_symmetry.space_group_name_H-M   'P 1'
#
loop_
_entity.id
_entity.type
_entity.pdbx_description
1 polymer ?
#
loop_
_entity_poly.entity_id
_entity_poly.type
_entity_poly.pdbx_seq_one_letter_code
_entity_poly.pdbx_strand_id
1 'polypeptide(L)'
;EKEKEKEKEKEPEKEVEELPKDPVELEKKLQTMLHLKNTMLLKEVNASILKLQHKMHALLATRMFSLDKCPVSPDQKKNLFASVAELFEQGCTAFEAALTQPEDAPPSRAGGADWWETAFEAKLGWVVAAVENMEVAMPSPRAQILRLAAVVDSEALCWMAEKELFGRVHQIIAKLDPTAATAAAPTTAPAASDPRAPLPVPAIFEDNAKLSQRCEQVLAGIRRVCNMQG
;
A
#
# COMPACT_ATOMS: atom_id res chain seq x y z
N GLU A 1 47.06 44.81 -20.68
CA GLU A 1 46.55 45.24 -19.36
C GLU A 1 45.14 44.75 -19.13
N LYS A 2 44.95 43.79 -18.23
CA LYS A 2 44.13 43.95 -17.01
C LYS A 2 44.18 42.65 -16.24
N GLU A 3 45.02 42.68 -15.22
CA GLU A 3 44.99 41.81 -14.06
C GLU A 3 43.57 41.76 -13.48
N LYS A 4 43.17 40.58 -13.01
CA LYS A 4 42.35 40.50 -11.81
C LYS A 4 42.69 39.22 -11.07
N GLU A 5 43.25 39.46 -9.90
CA GLU A 5 43.53 38.52 -8.82
C GLU A 5 42.28 37.75 -8.38
N LYS A 6 42.58 36.70 -7.61
CA LYS A 6 41.83 36.21 -6.43
C LYS A 6 40.83 35.08 -6.71
N GLU A 7 41.22 33.87 -6.30
CA GLU A 7 40.57 33.24 -5.16
C GLU A 7 41.47 32.18 -4.52
N LYS A 8 41.68 32.35 -3.21
CA LYS A 8 42.34 31.38 -2.33
C LYS A 8 41.44 30.16 -2.22
N GLU A 9 41.93 29.04 -2.72
CA GLU A 9 41.39 27.73 -2.47
C GLU A 9 41.56 27.42 -0.97
N LYS A 10 40.46 27.53 -0.22
CA LYS A 10 40.40 27.21 1.20
C LYS A 10 40.06 25.72 1.30
N GLU A 11 41.06 24.89 1.57
CA GLU A 11 40.85 23.48 1.90
C GLU A 11 39.81 23.36 3.03
N PRO A 12 38.76 22.54 2.89
CA PRO A 12 37.84 22.30 3.99
C PRO A 12 38.58 21.48 5.05
N GLU A 13 38.73 22.09 6.23
CA GLU A 13 39.19 21.45 7.46
C GLU A 13 38.39 20.17 7.67
N LYS A 14 39.10 19.04 7.61
CA LYS A 14 38.61 17.73 8.00
C LYS A 14 38.28 17.80 9.49
N GLU A 15 37.00 17.93 9.84
CA GLU A 15 36.50 17.64 11.18
C GLU A 15 36.98 16.24 11.57
N VAL A 16 37.94 16.19 12.49
CA VAL A 16 38.35 14.95 13.14
C VAL A 16 37.24 14.61 14.11
N GLU A 17 36.30 13.78 13.65
CA GLU A 17 35.25 13.19 14.48
C GLU A 17 35.92 12.42 15.63
N GLU A 18 35.87 12.96 16.85
CA GLU A 18 36.43 12.33 18.04
C GLU A 18 35.80 10.93 18.22
N LEU A 19 36.63 9.89 18.19
CA LEU A 19 36.17 8.53 18.46
C LEU A 19 35.59 8.46 19.89
N PRO A 20 34.37 7.93 20.07
CA PRO A 20 33.79 7.71 21.40
C PRO A 20 34.70 6.84 22.26
N LYS A 21 34.99 7.30 23.48
CA LYS A 21 35.80 6.56 24.47
C LYS A 21 35.01 5.43 25.15
N ASP A 22 33.68 5.46 25.06
CA ASP A 22 32.80 4.42 25.59
C ASP A 22 32.60 3.32 24.54
N PRO A 23 32.97 2.05 24.83
CA PRO A 23 32.77 0.93 23.90
C PRO A 23 31.30 0.72 23.50
N VAL A 24 30.35 1.06 24.37
CA VAL A 24 28.90 0.94 24.09
C VAL A 24 28.43 2.01 23.11
N GLU A 25 28.97 3.22 23.21
CA GLU A 25 28.64 4.31 22.29
C GLU A 25 29.31 4.10 20.92
N LEU A 26 30.53 3.58 20.90
CA LEU A 26 31.22 3.17 19.69
C LEU A 26 30.43 2.11 18.93
N GLU A 27 29.93 1.07 19.62
CA GLU A 27 29.13 0.01 19.00
C GLU A 27 27.82 0.56 18.38
N LYS A 28 27.12 1.45 19.10
CA LYS A 28 25.90 2.11 18.58
C LYS A 28 26.19 3.00 17.36
N LYS A 29 27.29 3.77 17.37
CA LYS A 29 27.70 4.56 16.20
C LYS A 29 28.04 3.65 15.01
N LEU A 30 28.72 2.53 15.25
CA LEU A 30 29.08 1.56 14.21
C LEU A 30 27.83 0.89 13.62
N GLN A 31 26.86 0.49 14.45
CA GLN A 31 25.57 -0.04 14.00
C GLN A 31 24.79 0.98 13.18
N THR A 32 24.76 2.24 13.61
CA THR A 32 24.10 3.34 12.89
C THR A 32 24.77 3.59 11.54
N MET A 33 26.10 3.63 11.49
CA MET A 33 26.86 3.77 10.25
C MET A 33 26.62 2.60 9.28
N LEU A 34 26.62 1.36 9.80
CA LEU A 34 26.32 0.17 9.00
C LEU A 34 24.89 0.21 8.46
N HIS A 35 23.92 0.60 9.30
CA HIS A 35 22.54 0.76 8.88
C HIS A 35 22.38 1.82 7.79
N LEU A 36 23.04 2.98 7.95
CA LEU A 36 23.01 4.05 6.96
C LEU A 36 23.67 3.63 5.65
N LYS A 37 24.84 2.97 5.71
CA LYS A 37 25.54 2.42 4.54
C LYS A 37 24.70 1.38 3.81
N ASN A 38 24.08 0.45 4.54
CA ASN A 38 23.18 -0.55 3.96
C ASN A 38 21.96 0.10 3.31
N THR A 39 21.38 1.12 3.95
CA THR A 39 20.25 1.86 3.40
C THR A 39 20.62 2.59 2.11
N MET A 40 21.80 3.22 2.06
CA MET A 40 22.30 3.86 0.83
C MET A 40 22.52 2.85 -0.29
N LEU A 41 23.16 1.72 0.00
CA LEU A 41 23.39 0.66 -0.98
C LEU A 41 22.06 0.10 -1.52
N LEU A 42 21.07 -0.14 -0.65
CA LEU A 42 19.75 -0.61 -1.06
C LEU A 42 19.03 0.42 -1.96
N LYS A 43 19.13 1.71 -1.65
CA LYS A 43 18.58 2.79 -2.50
C LYS A 43 19.24 2.82 -3.87
N GLU A 44 20.56 2.68 -3.93
CA GLU A 44 21.32 2.67 -5.19
C GLU A 44 20.98 1.46 -6.07
N VAL A 45 20.90 0.27 -5.46
CA VAL A 45 20.48 -0.96 -6.15
C VAL A 45 19.06 -0.83 -6.66
N ASN A 46 18.13 -0.35 -5.82
CA ASN A 46 16.74 -0.12 -6.22
C ASN A 46 16.65 0.86 -7.40
N ALA A 47 17.36 2.00 -7.35
CA ALA A 47 17.39 2.96 -8.45
C ALA A 47 17.96 2.35 -9.74
N SER A 48 18.97 1.50 -9.64
CA SER A 48 19.55 0.78 -10.78
C SER A 48 18.56 -0.20 -11.41
N ILE A 49 17.80 -0.95 -10.59
CA ILE A 49 16.77 -1.87 -11.08
C ILE A 49 15.63 -1.09 -11.73
N LEU A 50 15.15 -0.01 -11.14
CA LEU A 50 14.12 0.85 -11.74
C LEU A 50 14.59 1.40 -13.10
N LYS A 51 15.84 1.86 -13.18
CA LYS A 51 16.42 2.33 -14.45
C LYS A 51 16.49 1.21 -15.48
N LEU A 52 16.80 -0.02 -15.07
CA LEU A 52 16.82 -1.19 -15.95
C LEU A 52 15.40 -1.55 -16.42
N GLN A 53 14.42 -1.58 -15.51
CA GLN A 53 13.00 -1.80 -15.83
C GLN A 53 12.51 -0.75 -16.82
N HIS A 54 12.77 0.54 -16.57
CA HIS A 54 12.38 1.62 -17.48
C HIS A 54 13.01 1.47 -18.87
N LYS A 55 14.31 1.13 -18.94
CA LYS A 55 14.98 0.83 -20.22
C LYS A 55 14.35 -0.38 -20.91
N MET A 56 14.03 -1.44 -20.17
CA MET A 56 13.39 -2.63 -20.72
C MET A 56 12.00 -2.29 -21.29
N HIS A 57 11.18 -1.54 -20.55
CA HIS A 57 9.88 -1.06 -21.03
C HIS A 57 10.01 -0.16 -22.26
N ALA A 58 10.95 0.79 -22.26
CA ALA A 58 11.21 1.64 -23.43
C ALA A 58 11.66 0.81 -24.65
N LEU A 59 12.47 -0.23 -24.45
CA LEU A 59 12.88 -1.15 -25.52
C LEU A 59 11.71 -2.01 -26.03
N LEU A 60 10.80 -2.43 -25.15
CA LEU A 60 9.57 -3.14 -25.51
C LEU A 60 8.62 -2.22 -26.30
N ALA A 61 8.51 -0.95 -25.93
CA ALA A 61 7.68 0.04 -26.63
C ALA A 61 8.27 0.47 -27.99
N THR A 62 9.60 0.57 -28.11
CA THR A 62 10.26 1.06 -29.34
C THR A 62 10.54 -0.01 -30.38
N ARG A 63 10.67 -1.30 -29.99
CA ARG A 63 10.77 -2.39 -30.97
C ARG A 63 9.37 -2.82 -31.40
N MET A 64 9.18 -3.05 -32.71
CA MET A 64 7.99 -3.67 -33.35
C MET A 64 7.68 -5.12 -32.88
N PHE A 65 8.13 -5.51 -31.69
CA PHE A 65 7.43 -6.51 -30.90
C PHE A 65 6.24 -5.80 -30.27
N SER A 66 5.26 -5.44 -31.08
CA SER A 66 3.91 -5.20 -30.56
C SER A 66 3.65 -6.31 -29.55
N LEU A 67 3.22 -5.98 -28.32
CA LEU A 67 2.85 -6.99 -27.32
C LEU A 67 1.82 -7.99 -27.90
N ASP A 68 1.13 -7.63 -28.99
CA ASP A 68 0.40 -8.52 -29.90
C ASP A 68 1.15 -9.79 -30.33
N LYS A 69 2.49 -9.79 -30.35
CA LYS A 69 3.37 -10.92 -30.73
C LYS A 69 3.94 -11.71 -29.55
N CYS A 70 3.75 -11.23 -28.32
CA CYS A 70 3.92 -12.07 -27.12
C CYS A 70 2.55 -12.26 -26.49
N PRO A 71 1.60 -12.95 -27.17
CA PRO A 71 0.28 -13.16 -26.63
C PRO A 71 0.44 -13.97 -25.35
N VAL A 72 0.14 -13.35 -24.22
CA VAL A 72 -0.12 -14.10 -22.97
C VAL A 72 -1.25 -15.06 -23.31
N SER A 73 -0.98 -16.37 -23.20
CA SER A 73 -1.98 -17.35 -23.59
C SER A 73 -3.24 -17.17 -22.72
N PRO A 74 -4.45 -17.47 -23.24
CA PRO A 74 -5.67 -17.42 -22.43
C PRO A 74 -5.54 -18.21 -21.12
N ASP A 75 -4.83 -19.34 -21.13
CA ASP A 75 -4.56 -20.15 -19.94
C ASP A 75 -3.62 -19.46 -18.94
N GLN A 76 -2.56 -18.80 -19.42
CA GLN A 76 -1.66 -18.02 -18.55
C GLN A 76 -2.40 -16.85 -17.91
N LYS A 77 -3.22 -16.14 -18.68
CA LYS A 77 -4.07 -15.06 -18.18
C LYS A 77 -5.05 -15.59 -17.13
N LYS A 78 -5.73 -16.70 -17.41
CA LYS A 78 -6.64 -17.35 -16.47
C LYS A 78 -5.93 -17.71 -15.16
N ASN A 79 -4.76 -18.34 -15.22
CA ASN A 79 -4.01 -18.73 -14.02
C ASN A 79 -3.54 -17.52 -13.20
N LEU A 80 -3.12 -16.45 -13.88
CA LEU A 80 -2.74 -15.19 -13.23
C LEU A 80 -3.92 -14.57 -12.49
N PHE A 81 -5.08 -14.42 -13.15
CA PHE A 81 -6.26 -13.83 -12.53
C PHE A 81 -6.90 -14.74 -11.47
N ALA A 82 -6.80 -16.06 -11.61
CA ALA A 82 -7.16 -16.99 -10.53
C ALA A 82 -6.30 -16.77 -9.28
N SER A 83 -5.00 -16.56 -9.46
CA SER A 83 -4.08 -16.24 -8.35
C SER A 83 -4.44 -14.90 -7.70
N VAL A 84 -4.81 -13.89 -8.51
CA VAL A 84 -5.28 -12.60 -7.99
C VAL A 84 -6.56 -12.75 -7.18
N ALA A 85 -7.54 -13.52 -7.66
CA ALA A 85 -8.78 -13.78 -6.94
C ALA A 85 -8.51 -14.45 -5.58
N GLU A 86 -7.63 -15.46 -5.55
CA GLU A 86 -7.23 -16.12 -4.30
C GLU A 86 -6.58 -15.14 -3.31
N LEU A 87 -5.71 -14.25 -3.80
CA LEU A 87 -5.10 -13.22 -2.96
C LEU A 87 -6.12 -12.22 -2.41
N PHE A 88 -7.11 -11.81 -3.20
CA PHE A 88 -8.20 -10.97 -2.74
C PHE A 88 -9.04 -11.69 -1.68
N GLU A 89 -9.39 -12.95 -1.88
CA GLU A 89 -10.15 -13.74 -0.90
C GLU A 89 -9.39 -13.91 0.42
N GLN A 90 -8.09 -14.25 0.36
CA GLN A 90 -7.23 -14.32 1.54
C GLN A 90 -7.17 -12.97 2.27
N GLY A 91 -7.04 -11.88 1.51
CA GLY A 91 -7.00 -10.51 2.04
C GLY A 91 -8.32 -10.14 2.74
N CYS A 92 -9.46 -10.36 2.09
CA CYS A 92 -10.79 -10.11 2.67
C CYS A 92 -11.04 -10.95 3.92
N THR A 93 -10.66 -12.22 3.90
CA THR A 93 -10.83 -13.13 5.05
C THR A 93 -9.99 -12.67 6.24
N ALA A 94 -8.72 -12.30 5.99
CA ALA A 94 -7.84 -11.76 7.03
C ALA A 94 -8.30 -10.40 7.55
N PHE A 95 -8.87 -9.57 6.68
CA PHE A 95 -9.47 -8.28 7.05
C PHE A 95 -10.71 -8.49 7.94
N GLU A 96 -11.65 -9.35 7.54
CA GLU A 96 -12.83 -9.70 8.35
C GLU A 96 -12.43 -10.26 9.72
N ALA A 97 -11.42 -11.14 9.78
CA ALA A 97 -10.88 -11.66 11.03
C ALA A 97 -10.31 -10.54 11.91
N ALA A 98 -9.53 -9.61 11.35
CA ALA A 98 -8.95 -8.48 12.09
C ALA A 98 -10.01 -7.52 12.65
N LEU A 99 -11.15 -7.37 11.96
CA LEU A 99 -12.25 -6.55 12.44
C LEU A 99 -13.11 -7.25 13.50
N THR A 100 -13.20 -8.58 13.46
CA THR A 100 -14.08 -9.35 14.37
C THR A 100 -13.38 -9.78 15.66
N GLN A 101 -12.08 -10.06 15.63
CA GLN A 101 -11.35 -10.54 16.81
C GLN A 101 -10.91 -9.38 17.71
N PRO A 102 -11.21 -9.42 19.03
CA PRO A 102 -10.79 -8.38 19.97
C PRO A 102 -9.29 -8.41 20.30
N GLU A 103 -8.61 -9.54 20.12
CA GLU A 103 -7.17 -9.71 20.41
C GLU A 103 -6.25 -9.19 19.29
N ASP A 104 -6.73 -9.28 18.04
CA ASP A 104 -6.07 -8.73 16.85
C ASP A 104 -6.55 -7.33 16.47
N ALA A 105 -7.53 -6.81 17.23
CA ALA A 105 -8.02 -5.46 17.00
C ALA A 105 -6.91 -4.46 17.31
N PRO A 106 -6.63 -3.51 16.40
CA PRO A 106 -5.66 -2.46 16.68
C PRO A 106 -6.07 -1.72 17.96
N PRO A 107 -5.11 -1.23 18.77
CA PRO A 107 -5.37 -0.59 20.06
C PRO A 107 -6.31 0.63 19.97
N SER A 108 -6.60 1.12 18.76
CA SER A 108 -7.55 2.20 18.47
C SER A 108 -9.04 1.84 18.62
N ARG A 109 -9.40 0.57 18.83
CA ARG A 109 -10.81 0.16 19.06
C ARG A 109 -11.46 0.83 20.27
N ALA A 110 -10.65 1.42 21.16
CA ALA A 110 -11.10 2.15 22.35
C ALA A 110 -11.53 3.61 22.10
N GLY A 111 -11.54 4.11 20.84
CA GLY A 111 -12.14 5.44 20.56
C GLY A 111 -11.71 6.19 19.30
N GLY A 112 -11.06 5.56 18.32
CA GLY A 112 -10.63 6.23 17.08
C GLY A 112 -11.53 5.91 15.88
N ALA A 113 -11.85 6.92 15.06
CA ALA A 113 -12.58 6.80 13.79
C ALA A 113 -11.85 5.94 12.71
N ASP A 114 -10.62 5.50 12.97
CA ASP A 114 -9.72 4.92 11.95
C ASP A 114 -9.42 3.42 12.17
N TRP A 115 -10.25 2.73 12.96
CA TRP A 115 -10.03 1.32 13.32
C TRP A 115 -10.05 0.38 12.11
N TRP A 116 -10.97 0.60 11.16
CA TRP A 116 -11.06 -0.18 9.93
C TRP A 116 -9.92 0.16 8.96
N GLU A 117 -9.46 1.41 8.93
CA GLU A 117 -8.32 1.84 8.10
C GLU A 117 -7.05 1.09 8.50
N THR A 118 -6.81 0.99 9.81
CA THR A 118 -5.64 0.27 10.34
C THR A 118 -5.66 -1.21 9.93
N ALA A 119 -6.82 -1.86 10.04
CA ALA A 119 -6.98 -3.25 9.60
C ALA A 119 -6.84 -3.39 8.07
N PHE A 120 -7.34 -2.41 7.32
CA PHE A 120 -7.23 -2.37 5.86
C PHE A 120 -5.76 -2.26 5.45
N GLU A 121 -5.00 -1.33 6.03
CA GLU A 121 -3.57 -1.19 5.75
C GLU A 121 -2.79 -2.44 6.16
N ALA A 122 -3.10 -3.03 7.31
CA ALA A 122 -2.40 -4.23 7.78
C ALA A 122 -2.63 -5.46 6.89
N LYS A 123 -3.85 -5.68 6.40
CA LYS A 123 -4.23 -6.92 5.68
C LYS A 123 -4.31 -6.75 4.15
N LEU A 124 -4.64 -5.55 3.70
CA LEU A 124 -4.81 -5.17 2.29
C LEU A 124 -3.83 -4.08 1.82
N GLY A 125 -2.92 -3.62 2.67
CA GLY A 125 -1.90 -2.62 2.29
C GLY A 125 -0.97 -3.05 1.16
N TRP A 126 -0.89 -4.36 0.85
CA TRP A 126 -0.19 -4.85 -0.34
C TRP A 126 -0.87 -4.42 -1.65
N VAL A 127 -2.19 -4.20 -1.65
CA VAL A 127 -2.92 -3.65 -2.80
C VAL A 127 -2.50 -2.21 -3.02
N VAL A 128 -2.44 -1.42 -1.95
CA VAL A 128 -1.97 -0.03 -1.96
C VAL A 128 -0.49 0.04 -2.39
N ALA A 129 0.36 -0.83 -1.84
CA ALA A 129 1.77 -0.90 -2.21
C ALA A 129 1.99 -1.30 -3.67
N ALA A 130 1.08 -2.07 -4.28
CA ALA A 130 1.15 -2.40 -5.69
C ALA A 130 1.05 -1.15 -6.58
N VAL A 131 0.36 -0.11 -6.11
CA VAL A 131 0.10 1.11 -6.88
C VAL A 131 0.90 2.34 -6.45
N GLU A 132 1.13 2.53 -5.15
CA GLU A 132 1.83 3.71 -4.64
C GLU A 132 3.36 3.55 -4.74
N ASN A 133 3.89 2.34 -4.53
CA ASN A 133 5.34 2.11 -4.46
C ASN A 133 5.97 1.82 -5.82
N MET A 134 5.61 2.55 -6.87
CA MET A 134 6.24 2.37 -8.20
C MET A 134 7.74 2.68 -8.18
N GLU A 135 8.20 3.41 -7.16
CA GLU A 135 9.61 3.65 -6.84
C GLU A 135 10.30 2.47 -6.14
N VAL A 136 9.59 1.37 -5.86
CA VAL A 136 10.18 0.13 -5.35
C VAL A 136 10.20 -0.88 -6.48
N ALA A 137 11.41 -1.26 -6.88
CA ALA A 137 11.65 -2.13 -8.02
C ALA A 137 11.06 -3.54 -7.83
N MET A 138 11.09 -4.04 -6.60
CA MET A 138 10.62 -5.37 -6.21
C MET A 138 9.72 -5.25 -4.96
N PRO A 139 8.41 -5.00 -5.11
CA PRO A 139 7.50 -4.97 -3.98
C PRO A 139 7.26 -6.39 -3.43
N SER A 140 6.38 -6.56 -2.44
CA SER A 140 6.05 -7.90 -1.93
C SER A 140 5.55 -8.83 -3.06
N PRO A 141 5.67 -10.16 -2.94
CA PRO A 141 5.21 -11.09 -3.98
C PRO A 141 3.74 -10.87 -4.39
N ARG A 142 2.87 -10.53 -3.44
CA ARG A 142 1.45 -10.19 -3.71
C ARG A 142 1.32 -8.94 -4.58
N ALA A 143 2.08 -7.90 -4.25
CA ALA A 143 2.09 -6.66 -5.02
C ALA A 143 2.73 -6.85 -6.41
N GLN A 144 3.72 -7.74 -6.55
CA GLN A 144 4.29 -8.11 -7.85
C GLN A 144 3.25 -8.79 -8.74
N ILE A 145 2.46 -9.73 -8.19
CA ILE A 145 1.39 -10.41 -8.92
C ILE A 145 0.33 -9.40 -9.39
N LEU A 146 -0.08 -8.45 -8.55
CA LEU A 146 -1.00 -7.39 -8.96
C LEU A 146 -0.44 -6.51 -10.06
N ARG A 147 0.83 -6.09 -9.94
CA ARG A 147 1.48 -5.30 -11.01
C ARG A 147 1.51 -6.08 -12.31
N LEU A 148 1.87 -7.36 -12.26
CA LEU A 148 1.86 -8.22 -13.45
C LEU A 148 0.46 -8.33 -14.06
N ALA A 149 -0.58 -8.55 -13.24
CA ALA A 149 -1.97 -8.58 -13.70
C ALA A 149 -2.38 -7.25 -14.34
N ALA A 150 -1.96 -6.12 -13.78
CA ALA A 150 -2.23 -4.80 -14.33
C ALA A 150 -1.57 -4.59 -15.71
N VAL A 151 -0.38 -5.15 -15.93
CA VAL A 151 0.29 -5.13 -17.25
C VAL A 151 -0.44 -6.02 -18.27
N VAL A 152 -0.99 -7.15 -17.84
CA VAL A 152 -1.64 -8.12 -18.73
C VAL A 152 -3.05 -7.67 -19.14
N ASP A 153 -3.88 -7.26 -18.17
CA ASP A 153 -5.23 -6.75 -18.42
C ASP A 153 -5.69 -5.88 -17.25
N SER A 154 -5.51 -4.57 -17.40
CA SER A 154 -5.84 -3.58 -16.40
C SER A 154 -7.33 -3.42 -16.16
N GLU A 155 -8.14 -3.61 -17.20
CA GLU A 155 -9.60 -3.48 -17.12
C GLU A 155 -10.19 -4.64 -16.32
N ALA A 156 -9.76 -5.87 -16.63
CA ALA A 156 -10.14 -7.05 -15.86
C ALA A 156 -9.70 -6.93 -14.39
N LEU A 157 -8.48 -6.46 -14.13
CA LEU A 157 -8.01 -6.26 -12.77
C LEU A 157 -8.84 -5.20 -12.03
N CYS A 158 -9.15 -4.06 -12.67
CA CYS A 158 -9.99 -3.02 -12.06
C CYS A 158 -11.39 -3.56 -11.74
N TRP A 159 -11.98 -4.32 -12.67
CA TRP A 159 -13.30 -4.92 -12.47
C TRP A 159 -13.29 -5.92 -11.30
N MET A 160 -12.29 -6.80 -11.22
CA MET A 160 -12.14 -7.73 -10.11
C MET A 160 -11.91 -7.02 -8.79
N ALA A 161 -11.06 -5.99 -8.76
CA ALA A 161 -10.83 -5.20 -7.55
C ALA A 161 -12.13 -4.50 -7.09
N GLU A 162 -12.90 -3.92 -8.01
CA GLU A 162 -14.17 -3.27 -7.67
C GLU A 162 -15.21 -4.27 -7.15
N LYS A 163 -15.42 -5.38 -7.86
CA LYS A 163 -16.50 -6.33 -7.56
C LYS A 163 -16.16 -7.31 -6.45
N GLU A 164 -14.96 -7.89 -6.47
CA GLU A 164 -14.59 -8.98 -5.57
C GLU A 164 -13.91 -8.48 -4.31
N LEU A 165 -12.99 -7.52 -4.42
CA LEU A 165 -12.26 -6.97 -3.27
C LEU A 165 -13.08 -5.90 -2.54
N PHE A 166 -13.32 -4.76 -3.19
CA PHE A 166 -13.96 -3.60 -2.53
C PHE A 166 -15.42 -3.85 -2.23
N GLY A 167 -16.16 -4.53 -3.12
CA GLY A 167 -17.51 -5.00 -2.85
C GLY A 167 -17.60 -5.84 -1.57
N ARG A 168 -16.64 -6.75 -1.35
CA ARG A 168 -16.60 -7.60 -0.15
C ARG A 168 -16.15 -6.84 1.10
N VAL A 169 -15.19 -5.92 0.98
CA VAL A 169 -14.78 -5.02 2.08
C VAL A 169 -15.96 -4.17 2.57
N HIS A 170 -16.74 -3.57 1.65
CA HIS A 170 -17.95 -2.84 1.99
C HIS A 170 -18.98 -3.71 2.70
N GLN A 171 -19.20 -4.95 2.22
CA GLN A 171 -20.12 -5.89 2.88
C GLN A 171 -19.68 -6.27 4.29
N ILE A 172 -18.38 -6.50 4.51
CA ILE A 172 -17.83 -6.83 5.83
C ILE A 172 -18.07 -5.67 6.81
N ILE A 173 -17.76 -4.44 6.40
CA ILE A 173 -17.96 -3.25 7.24
C ILE A 173 -19.44 -3.02 7.53
N ALA A 174 -20.31 -3.16 6.51
CA ALA A 174 -21.75 -3.01 6.69
C ALA A 174 -22.35 -4.04 7.66
N LYS A 175 -21.86 -5.29 7.69
CA LYS A 175 -22.31 -6.32 8.65
C LYS A 175 -21.96 -5.97 10.09
N LEU A 176 -20.88 -5.22 10.31
CA LEU A 176 -20.41 -4.82 11.64
C LEU A 176 -21.15 -3.57 12.16
N ASP A 177 -21.99 -2.94 11.34
CA ASP A 177 -22.89 -1.83 11.71
C ASP A 177 -24.37 -2.29 11.80
N PRO A 178 -24.79 -2.91 12.91
CA PRO A 178 -26.20 -3.26 13.13
C PRO A 178 -27.09 -2.02 13.41
N THR A 179 -26.51 -0.84 13.65
CA THR A 179 -27.24 0.39 13.97
C THR A 179 -27.97 0.98 12.76
N ALA A 180 -27.45 0.80 11.55
CA ALA A 180 -28.14 1.18 10.31
C ALA A 180 -29.42 0.35 10.05
N ALA A 181 -29.44 -0.92 10.44
CA ALA A 181 -30.62 -1.79 10.26
C ALA A 181 -31.76 -1.47 11.24
N THR A 182 -31.45 -0.87 12.39
CA THR A 182 -32.43 -0.63 13.46
C THR A 182 -33.08 0.77 13.37
N ALA A 183 -32.44 1.74 12.70
CA ALA A 183 -33.00 3.08 12.49
C ALA A 183 -34.18 3.12 11.49
N ALA A 184 -34.43 2.02 10.76
CA ALA A 184 -35.58 1.86 9.87
C ALA A 184 -36.82 1.23 10.55
N ALA A 185 -36.71 0.82 11.83
CA ALA A 185 -37.84 0.30 12.58
C ALA A 185 -38.62 1.46 13.25
N PRO A 186 -39.96 1.53 13.12
CA PRO A 186 -40.74 2.60 13.71
C PRO A 186 -40.63 2.57 15.24
N THR A 187 -40.15 3.68 15.79
CA THR A 187 -40.02 3.98 17.21
C THR A 187 -41.34 3.70 17.94
N THR A 188 -41.36 2.65 18.77
CA THR A 188 -42.37 2.48 19.80
C THR A 188 -41.70 2.68 21.16
N ALA A 189 -42.24 3.65 21.92
CA ALA A 189 -41.90 4.22 23.24
C ALA A 189 -40.93 3.51 24.23
N PRO A 190 -40.26 4.29 25.11
CA PRO A 190 -39.14 3.83 25.94
C PRO A 190 -39.59 3.14 27.23
N ALA A 191 -38.90 2.05 27.61
CA ALA A 191 -38.96 1.46 28.93
C ALA A 191 -37.56 1.33 29.53
N ALA A 192 -37.42 1.90 30.73
CA ALA A 192 -36.44 1.66 31.79
C ALA A 192 -34.95 1.44 31.42
N SER A 193 -34.15 2.39 31.88
CA SER A 193 -32.68 2.44 31.93
C SER A 193 -32.02 1.18 32.53
N ASP A 194 -31.26 0.48 31.70
CA ASP A 194 -30.32 -0.59 32.07
C ASP A 194 -28.88 0.01 32.03
N PRO A 195 -28.05 -0.08 33.10
CA PRO A 195 -26.74 0.60 33.18
C PRO A 195 -25.61 -0.05 32.36
N ARG A 196 -25.91 -1.00 31.46
CA ARG A 196 -24.96 -1.47 30.43
C ARG A 196 -25.18 -0.71 29.13
N ALA A 197 -24.84 0.57 29.13
CA ALA A 197 -24.84 1.37 27.92
C ALA A 197 -23.87 0.74 26.90
N PRO A 198 -24.32 0.33 25.69
CA PRO A 198 -23.40 0.00 24.61
C PRO A 198 -22.55 1.24 24.32
N LEU A 199 -21.24 1.04 24.18
CA LEU A 199 -20.30 2.10 23.84
C LEU A 199 -20.83 2.86 22.61
N PRO A 200 -20.71 4.21 22.57
CA PRO A 200 -21.13 4.98 21.42
C PRO A 200 -20.32 4.51 20.21
N VAL A 201 -21.01 3.89 19.26
CA VAL A 201 -20.43 3.54 17.96
C VAL A 201 -20.18 4.88 17.26
N PRO A 202 -18.91 5.27 16.99
CA PRO A 202 -18.62 6.51 16.27
C PRO A 202 -19.30 6.50 14.89
N ALA A 203 -19.61 7.68 14.34
CA ALA A 203 -20.47 7.86 13.17
C ALA A 203 -19.92 7.18 11.89
N ILE A 204 -20.36 5.95 11.64
CA ILE A 204 -19.94 5.08 10.50
C ILE A 204 -20.29 5.67 9.12
N PHE A 205 -21.20 6.63 9.04
CA PHE A 205 -21.55 7.29 7.77
C PHE A 205 -20.39 8.07 7.15
N GLU A 206 -19.53 8.66 7.97
CA GLU A 206 -18.32 9.37 7.49
C GLU A 206 -17.26 8.37 7.01
N ASP A 207 -17.23 7.17 7.61
CA ASP A 207 -16.27 6.11 7.31
C ASP A 207 -16.54 5.43 5.96
N ASN A 208 -17.81 5.27 5.56
CA ASN A 208 -18.14 4.72 4.24
C ASN A 208 -17.68 5.62 3.09
N ALA A 209 -17.79 6.94 3.23
CA ALA A 209 -17.33 7.89 2.21
C ALA A 209 -15.79 7.86 2.07
N LYS A 210 -15.07 7.83 3.21
CA LYS A 210 -13.61 7.68 3.24
C LYS A 210 -13.14 6.37 2.61
N LEU A 211 -13.82 5.27 2.93
CA LEU A 211 -13.52 3.97 2.33
C LEU A 211 -13.73 3.99 0.82
N SER A 212 -14.86 4.50 0.33
CA SER A 212 -15.10 4.62 -1.11
C SER A 212 -14.03 5.49 -1.78
N GLN A 213 -13.65 6.62 -1.17
CA GLN A 213 -12.57 7.47 -1.66
C GLN A 213 -11.23 6.72 -1.72
N ARG A 214 -10.89 5.93 -0.69
CA ARG A 214 -9.65 5.12 -0.66
C ARG A 214 -9.68 4.03 -1.74
N CYS A 215 -10.81 3.36 -1.94
CA CYS A 215 -10.99 2.39 -3.01
C CYS A 215 -10.79 3.04 -4.39
N GLU A 216 -11.39 4.22 -4.62
CA GLU A 216 -11.22 4.98 -5.85
C GLU A 216 -9.76 5.40 -6.08
N GLN A 217 -9.04 5.82 -5.04
CA GLN A 217 -7.61 6.15 -5.13
C GLN A 217 -6.78 4.94 -5.57
N VAL A 218 -7.07 3.75 -5.03
CA VAL A 218 -6.39 2.51 -5.42
C VAL A 218 -6.70 2.14 -6.87
N LEU A 219 -7.98 2.19 -7.28
CA LEU A 219 -8.39 1.93 -8.67
C LEU A 219 -7.75 2.93 -9.64
N ALA A 220 -7.72 4.21 -9.30
CA ALA A 220 -7.04 5.25 -10.08
C ALA A 220 -5.52 5.00 -10.16
N GLY A 221 -4.93 4.51 -9.08
CA GLY A 221 -3.57 3.99 -9.08
C GLY A 221 -3.38 2.89 -10.12
N ILE A 222 -4.26 1.88 -10.12
CA ILE A 222 -4.10 0.69 -10.99
C ILE A 222 -4.14 1.13 -12.45
N ARG A 223 -5.08 2.02 -12.79
CA ARG A 223 -5.18 2.62 -14.13
C ARG A 223 -3.92 3.41 -14.50
N ARG A 224 -3.32 4.16 -13.58
CA ARG A 224 -2.06 4.89 -13.82
C ARG A 224 -0.88 3.97 -14.10
N VAL A 225 -0.76 2.85 -13.40
CA VAL A 225 0.29 1.85 -13.63
C VAL A 225 0.28 1.39 -15.09
N CYS A 226 -0.91 1.24 -15.67
CA CYS A 226 -1.11 0.80 -17.04
C CYS A 226 -0.84 1.90 -18.06
N ASN A 227 -1.26 3.14 -17.76
CA ASN A 227 -1.04 4.29 -18.66
C ASN A 227 0.42 4.74 -18.74
N MET A 228 1.27 4.45 -17.74
CA MET A 228 2.71 4.74 -17.80
C MET A 228 3.50 3.79 -18.72
N GLN A 229 2.85 2.79 -19.30
CA GLN A 229 3.49 1.80 -20.18
C GLN A 229 3.22 2.04 -21.68
N GLY A 230 2.37 3.02 -22.02
CA GLY A 230 2.03 3.40 -23.40
C GLY A 230 2.73 4.68 -23.85
#